data_AF-A0A972W238-F1
#
_entry.id   AF-A0A972W238-F1
#
_cell.length_a   1.000
_cell.length_b   1.000
_cell.length_c   1.000
_cell.angle_alpha   90.00
_cell.angle_beta   90.00
_cell.angle_gamma   90.00
#
_symmetry.space_group_name_H-M   'P 1'
#
loop_
_entity.id
_entity.type
_entity.pdbx_description
1 polymer ?
#
loop_
_entity_poly.entity_id
_entity_poly.type
_entity_poly.pdbx_seq_one_letter_code
_entity_poly.pdbx_strand_id
1 'polypeptide(L)'
;MDKKLNSDLVDFFLKNPFIWDEILIKDKNRKKGEIGSCCSSHALEQFVMHYDPKAVEPLFESNDLLFKSMIKSIKKGLDINVLNVIGDWRCDDDEHNEDIDKILDIAKKEMKKKKK
;
A
#
# COMPACT_ATOMS: atom_id res chain seq x y z
N MET A 1 -8.51 4.73 -14.64
CA MET A 1 -7.50 4.08 -13.79
C MET A 1 -6.16 4.66 -14.22
N ASP A 2 -5.32 5.09 -13.28
CA ASP A 2 -3.99 5.58 -13.57
C ASP A 2 -3.07 4.37 -13.84
N LYS A 3 -2.59 4.24 -15.08
CA LYS A 3 -1.86 3.05 -15.52
C LYS A 3 -0.46 2.95 -14.91
N LYS A 4 0.21 4.08 -14.70
CA LYS A 4 1.56 4.11 -14.13
C LYS A 4 1.49 3.73 -12.65
N LEU A 5 0.63 4.42 -11.89
CA LEU A 5 0.43 4.12 -10.48
C LEU A 5 -0.05 2.68 -10.26
N ASN A 6 -0.91 2.15 -11.14
CA ASN A 6 -1.33 0.75 -11.06
C ASN A 6 -0.15 -0.22 -11.23
N SER A 7 0.70 -0.03 -12.25
CA SER A 7 1.90 -0.86 -12.44
C SER A 7 2.84 -0.75 -11.25
N ASP A 8 3.13 0.48 -10.81
CA ASP A 8 4.01 0.73 -9.65
C ASP A 8 3.49 0.01 -8.40
N LEU A 9 2.18 0.05 -8.13
CA LEU A 9 1.57 -0.68 -7.00
C LEU A 9 1.70 -2.19 -7.16
N VAL A 10 1.39 -2.73 -8.34
CA VAL A 10 1.48 -4.18 -8.59
C VAL A 10 2.92 -4.66 -8.40
N ASP A 11 3.89 -4.02 -9.08
CA ASP A 11 5.29 -4.41 -9.02
C ASP A 11 5.88 -4.22 -7.62
N PHE A 12 5.47 -3.17 -6.91
CA PHE A 12 5.87 -2.91 -5.53
C PHE A 12 5.38 -4.02 -4.58
N PHE A 13 4.11 -4.42 -4.65
CA PHE A 13 3.58 -5.51 -3.81
C PHE A 13 4.02 -6.91 -4.28
N LEU A 14 4.42 -7.07 -5.53
CA LEU A 14 5.14 -8.26 -6.03
C LEU A 14 6.61 -8.31 -5.56
N LYS A 15 7.03 -7.39 -4.69
CA LYS A 15 8.36 -7.36 -4.07
C LYS A 15 9.47 -7.18 -5.11
N ASN A 16 9.22 -6.41 -6.17
CA ASN A 16 10.24 -6.09 -7.17
C ASN A 16 11.28 -5.10 -6.57
N PRO A 17 12.53 -5.53 -6.33
CA PRO A 17 13.52 -4.72 -5.63
C PRO A 17 13.91 -3.44 -6.40
N PHE A 18 13.82 -3.47 -7.74
CA PHE A 18 14.08 -2.28 -8.57
C PHE A 18 13.01 -1.20 -8.34
N ILE A 19 11.74 -1.59 -8.31
CA ILE A 19 10.63 -0.66 -8.06
C ILE A 19 10.67 -0.12 -6.63
N TRP A 20 11.05 -0.96 -5.66
CA TRP A 20 11.34 -0.50 -4.31
C TRP A 20 12.47 0.52 -4.26
N ASP A 21 13.56 0.32 -5.01
CA ASP A 21 14.66 1.29 -5.10
C ASP A 21 14.22 2.62 -5.72
N GLU A 22 13.37 2.58 -6.75
CA GLU A 22 12.88 3.79 -7.42
C GLU A 22 11.91 4.59 -6.54
N ILE A 23 10.94 3.91 -5.91
CA ILE A 23 9.89 4.57 -5.12
C ILE A 23 10.46 5.05 -3.77
N LEU A 24 11.24 4.21 -3.10
CA LEU A 24 11.79 4.50 -1.78
C LEU A 24 13.23 5.04 -1.86
N ILE A 25 13.56 5.77 -2.94
CA ILE A 25 14.91 6.32 -3.19
C ILE A 25 15.44 7.21 -2.06
N LYS A 26 14.54 7.79 -1.25
CA LYS A 26 14.88 8.64 -0.10
C LYS A 26 14.97 7.88 1.22
N ASP A 27 14.63 6.60 1.25
CA ASP A 27 14.77 5.78 2.44
C ASP A 27 16.25 5.48 2.67
N LYS A 28 16.84 6.11 3.68
CA LYS A 28 18.27 5.98 4.01
C LYS A 28 18.56 4.79 4.92
N ASN A 29 17.53 4.16 5.48
CA ASN A 29 17.67 3.04 6.41
C ASN A 29 17.66 1.70 5.67
N ARG A 30 17.03 1.67 4.49
CA ARG A 30 16.95 0.50 3.61
C ARG A 30 18.17 0.35 2.72
N LYS A 31 18.65 -0.88 2.55
CA LYS A 31 19.72 -1.19 1.57
C LYS A 31 19.14 -1.29 0.16
N LYS A 32 19.91 -0.84 -0.83
CA LYS A 32 19.54 -0.98 -2.24
C LYS A 32 19.29 -2.46 -2.59
N GLY A 33 18.16 -2.74 -3.26
CA GLY A 33 17.75 -4.09 -3.64
C GLY A 33 17.05 -4.89 -2.52
N GLU A 34 16.82 -4.30 -1.35
CA GLU A 34 16.13 -4.94 -0.23
C GLU A 34 14.62 -4.65 -0.24
N ILE A 35 13.83 -5.61 0.25
CA ILE A 35 12.40 -5.44 0.53
C ILE A 35 12.24 -5.25 2.04
N GLY A 36 12.14 -4.00 2.46
CA GLY A 36 12.19 -3.58 3.87
C GLY A 36 10.85 -3.65 4.62
N SER A 37 9.95 -4.55 4.25
CA SER A 37 8.65 -4.73 4.91
C SER A 37 8.35 -6.21 5.13
N CYS A 38 7.64 -6.52 6.21
CA CYS A 38 7.23 -7.89 6.53
C CYS A 38 5.92 -8.30 5.83
N CYS A 39 5.02 -7.36 5.54
CA CYS A 39 3.72 -7.60 4.93
C CYS A 39 3.25 -6.43 4.05
N SER A 40 2.16 -6.63 3.30
CA SER A 40 1.57 -5.60 2.45
C SER A 40 1.04 -4.38 3.22
N SER A 41 0.62 -4.53 4.49
CA SER A 41 0.19 -3.39 5.32
C SER A 41 1.35 -2.40 5.54
N HIS A 42 2.49 -2.88 6.04
CA HIS A 42 3.69 -2.05 6.22
C HIS A 42 4.26 -1.53 4.90
N ALA A 43 4.22 -2.36 3.85
CA ALA A 43 4.66 -1.93 2.53
C ALA A 43 3.77 -0.79 2.00
N LEU A 44 2.46 -0.85 2.20
CA LEU A 44 1.53 0.22 1.81
C LEU A 44 1.83 1.52 2.54
N GLU A 45 2.12 1.44 3.86
CA GLU A 45 2.52 2.61 4.64
C GLU A 45 3.78 3.26 4.07
N GLN A 46 4.84 2.48 3.81
CA GLN A 46 6.07 2.99 3.19
C GLN A 46 5.79 3.60 1.81
N PHE A 47 5.01 2.92 0.97
CA PHE A 47 4.65 3.43 -0.35
C PHE A 47 3.96 4.80 -0.24
N VAL A 48 2.94 4.92 0.61
CA VAL A 48 2.15 6.14 0.74
C VAL A 48 2.95 7.24 1.43
N MET A 49 3.79 6.93 2.42
CA MET A 49 4.67 7.91 3.05
C MET A 49 5.61 8.57 2.02
N HIS A 50 6.07 7.81 1.02
CA HIS A 50 6.93 8.34 -0.04
C HIS A 50 6.16 8.99 -1.20
N TYR A 51 4.98 8.46 -1.54
CA TYR A 51 4.15 8.95 -2.63
C TYR A 51 3.32 10.20 -2.27
N ASP A 52 2.71 10.18 -1.09
CA ASP A 52 1.81 11.21 -0.55
C ASP A 52 1.92 11.28 0.99
N PRO A 53 3.01 11.85 1.55
CA PRO A 53 3.30 11.83 3.00
C PRO A 53 2.20 12.44 3.86
N LYS A 54 1.37 13.32 3.31
CA LYS A 54 0.23 13.91 4.04
C LYS A 54 -0.86 12.89 4.36
N ALA A 55 -0.93 11.79 3.60
CA ALA A 55 -1.93 10.77 3.82
C ALA A 55 -1.60 9.85 5.00
N VAL A 56 -0.34 9.83 5.46
CA VAL A 56 0.08 9.12 6.68
C VAL A 56 0.13 10.03 7.92
N GLU A 57 -0.12 11.33 7.79
CA GLU A 57 -0.26 12.23 8.95
C GLU A 57 -1.29 11.76 10.01
N PRO A 58 -2.41 11.08 9.67
CA PRO A 58 -3.36 10.51 10.64
C PRO A 58 -2.83 9.33 11.47
N LEU A 59 -1.56 8.93 11.31
CA LEU A 59 -0.90 7.83 12.03
C LEU A 59 -1.12 7.87 13.55
N PHE A 60 -1.35 9.06 14.12
CA PHE A 60 -1.45 9.27 15.56
C PHE A 60 -2.89 9.23 16.12
N GLU A 61 -3.92 9.11 15.27
CA GLU A 61 -5.33 9.21 15.71
C GLU A 61 -6.11 7.89 15.67
N SER A 62 -6.03 7.11 14.59
CA SER A 62 -6.70 5.80 14.44
C SER A 62 -6.27 5.05 13.18
N ASN A 63 -5.98 3.74 13.29
CA ASN A 63 -5.63 2.88 12.15
C ASN A 63 -6.69 2.90 11.04
N ASP A 64 -7.98 2.99 11.38
CA ASP A 64 -9.06 3.02 10.38
C ASP A 64 -9.06 4.30 9.52
N LEU A 65 -8.76 5.45 10.14
CA LEU A 65 -8.61 6.73 9.43
C LEU A 65 -7.34 6.75 8.57
N LEU A 66 -6.25 6.20 9.11
CA LEU A 66 -5.01 6.01 8.39
C LEU A 66 -5.20 5.14 7.13
N PHE A 67 -5.77 3.94 7.27
CA PHE A 67 -6.01 3.04 6.12
C PHE A 67 -6.92 3.67 5.07
N LYS A 68 -7.98 4.38 5.49
CA LYS A 68 -8.83 5.16 4.57
C LYS A 68 -8.05 6.22 3.82
N SER A 69 -7.18 6.95 4.50
CA SER A 69 -6.34 7.99 3.91
C SER A 69 -5.37 7.40 2.89
N MET A 70 -4.64 6.34 3.27
CA MET A 70 -3.71 5.61 2.38
C MET A 70 -4.41 5.10 1.11
N ILE A 71 -5.54 4.40 1.26
CA ILE A 71 -6.33 3.90 0.13
C ILE A 71 -6.83 5.04 -0.76
N LYS A 72 -7.20 6.18 -0.18
CA LYS A 72 -7.65 7.36 -0.95
C LYS A 72 -6.53 7.93 -1.81
N SER A 73 -5.29 7.94 -1.32
CA SER A 73 -4.12 8.41 -2.08
C SER A 73 -3.79 7.51 -3.26
N ILE A 74 -3.91 6.19 -3.10
CA ILE A 74 -3.64 5.23 -4.20
C ILE A 74 -4.87 4.90 -5.05
N LYS A 75 -6.05 5.44 -4.73
CA LYS A 75 -7.36 5.13 -5.34
C LYS A 75 -7.38 5.15 -6.86
N LYS A 76 -6.57 6.01 -7.49
CA LYS A 76 -6.53 6.12 -8.95
C LYS A 76 -5.90 4.89 -9.61
N GLY A 77 -4.96 4.22 -8.93
CA GLY A 77 -4.28 3.02 -9.39
C GLY A 77 -4.89 1.70 -8.90
N LEU A 78 -5.86 1.75 -7.97
CA LEU A 78 -6.52 0.54 -7.47
C LEU A 78 -7.32 -0.19 -8.56
N ASP A 79 -7.05 -1.49 -8.66
CA ASP A 79 -7.77 -2.48 -9.46
C ASP A 79 -7.74 -3.84 -8.73
N ILE A 80 -8.38 -4.87 -9.30
CA ILE A 80 -8.40 -6.22 -8.73
C ILE A 80 -6.99 -6.83 -8.64
N ASN A 81 -6.08 -6.54 -9.57
CA ASN A 81 -4.71 -7.09 -9.49
C ASN A 81 -3.97 -6.52 -8.29
N VAL A 82 -4.08 -5.21 -8.05
CA VAL A 82 -3.49 -4.55 -6.87
C VAL A 82 -4.06 -5.14 -5.58
N LEU A 83 -5.38 -5.38 -5.51
CA LEU A 83 -5.99 -6.02 -4.35
C LEU A 83 -5.48 -7.45 -4.11
N ASN A 84 -5.29 -8.22 -5.17
CA ASN A 84 -4.80 -9.59 -5.06
C ASN A 84 -3.37 -9.62 -4.50
N VAL A 85 -2.46 -8.82 -5.04
CA VAL A 85 -1.06 -8.79 -4.57
C VAL A 85 -0.91 -8.25 -3.14
N ILE A 86 -1.80 -7.34 -2.70
CA ILE A 86 -1.88 -6.92 -1.29
C ILE A 86 -2.33 -8.10 -0.42
N GLY A 87 -3.36 -8.82 -0.82
CA GLY A 87 -3.92 -9.94 -0.06
C GLY A 87 -3.02 -11.17 0.03
N ASP A 88 -2.16 -11.40 -0.96
CA ASP A 88 -1.20 -12.51 -1.02
C ASP A 88 -0.01 -12.32 -0.06
N TRP A 89 0.38 -11.07 0.21
CA TRP A 89 1.54 -10.79 1.04
C TRP A 89 1.19 -10.59 2.53
N ARG A 90 0.90 -11.71 3.18
CA ARG A 90 0.62 -11.83 4.63
C ARG A 90 1.88 -12.08 5.46
N CYS A 91 1.77 -11.87 6.78
CA CYS A 91 2.78 -12.20 7.78
C CYS A 91 2.37 -13.45 8.57
N ASP A 92 3.31 -14.03 9.32
CA ASP A 92 3.01 -15.07 10.34
C ASP A 92 2.25 -14.50 11.56
N ASP A 93 2.23 -13.16 11.67
CA ASP A 93 1.55 -12.42 12.73
C ASP A 93 0.09 -12.12 12.36
N ASP A 94 -0.85 -12.65 13.15
CA ASP A 94 -2.30 -12.52 12.92
C ASP A 94 -2.80 -11.07 13.00
N GLU A 95 -2.25 -10.23 13.90
CA GLU A 95 -2.67 -8.83 14.06
C GLU A 95 -2.36 -8.03 12.79
N HIS A 96 -1.18 -8.24 12.20
CA HIS A 96 -0.84 -7.64 10.91
C HIS A 96 -1.73 -8.12 9.75
N ASN A 97 -2.23 -9.35 9.82
CA ASN A 97 -3.13 -9.90 8.80
C ASN A 97 -4.53 -9.29 8.89
N GLU A 98 -5.02 -8.99 10.10
CA GLU A 98 -6.29 -8.27 10.28
C GLU A 98 -6.26 -6.88 9.63
N ASP A 99 -5.11 -6.19 9.70
CA ASP A 99 -4.94 -4.89 9.05
C ASP A 99 -4.96 -5.01 7.52
N ILE A 100 -4.39 -6.07 6.94
CA ILE A 100 -4.50 -6.35 5.50
C ILE A 100 -5.97 -6.56 5.13
N ASP A 101 -6.73 -7.32 5.91
CA ASP A 101 -8.15 -7.55 5.65
C ASP A 101 -8.98 -6.25 5.72
N LYS A 102 -8.67 -5.35 6.68
CA LYS A 102 -9.28 -4.00 6.74
C LYS A 102 -8.92 -3.15 5.51
N ILE A 103 -7.64 -3.12 5.13
CA ILE A 103 -7.16 -2.40 3.94
C ILE A 103 -7.90 -2.89 2.68
N LEU A 104 -8.05 -4.20 2.50
CA LEU A 104 -8.77 -4.80 1.38
C LEU A 104 -10.25 -4.43 1.37
N ASP A 105 -10.92 -4.44 2.53
CA ASP A 105 -12.32 -4.04 2.64
C ASP A 105 -12.52 -2.56 2.27
N ILE A 106 -11.67 -1.67 2.82
CA ILE A 106 -11.71 -0.23 2.52
C ILE A 106 -11.47 0.02 1.03
N ALA A 107 -10.45 -0.63 0.44
CA ALA A 107 -10.14 -0.52 -0.98
C ALA A 107 -11.29 -1.00 -1.87
N LYS A 108 -11.89 -2.15 -1.56
CA LYS A 108 -13.09 -2.66 -2.27
C LYS A 108 -14.27 -1.68 -2.19
N LYS A 109 -14.53 -1.09 -1.01
CA LYS A 109 -15.58 -0.08 -0.82
C LYS A 109 -15.30 1.18 -1.65
N GLU A 110 -14.06 1.68 -1.64
CA GLU A 110 -13.68 2.86 -2.40
C GLU A 110 -13.72 2.65 -3.92
N MET A 111 -13.43 1.44 -4.40
CA MET A 111 -13.60 1.08 -5.80
C MET A 111 -15.07 0.98 -6.23
N LYS A 112 -15.96 0.48 -5.36
CA LYS A 112 -17.41 0.39 -5.67
C LYS A 112 -18.08 1.78 -5.77
N LYS A 113 -17.61 2.78 -5.03
CA LYS A 113 -18.12 4.16 -5.10
C LYS A 113 -17.89 4.85 -6.46
N LYS A 114 -17.09 4.28 -7.37
CA LYS A 114 -16.88 4.78 -8.74
C LYS A 114 -18.06 4.52 -9.70
N LYS A 115 -19.10 3.78 -9.27
CA LYS A 115 -20.34 3.58 -10.03
C LYS A 115 -21.40 4.62 -9.61
N LYS A 116 -21.26 5.87 -10.02
CA LYS A 116 -22.38 6.81 -10.12
C LYS A 116 -22.07 7.91 -11.13
#